data_AF-A0A1F5YQL7-F1
#
_entry.id   AF-A0A1F5YQL7-F1
#
_cell.length_a   1.000
_cell.length_b   1.000
_cell.length_c   1.000
_cell.angle_alpha   90.00
_cell.angle_beta   90.00
_cell.angle_gamma   90.00
#
_symmetry.space_group_name_H-M   'P 1'
#
loop_
_entity.id
_entity.type
_entity.pdbx_description
1 polymer ?
#
loop_
_entity_poly.entity_id
_entity_poly.type
_entity_poly.pdbx_seq_one_letter_code
_entity_poly.pdbx_strand_id
1 'polypeptide(L)'
;MIKGKIKLFFDSSDRNKIIVRLYKNGKLISAYSRDQKFTSQVLLPLVDRILKENKLTPASISAVEINRGPGSYTGLKVGVAVANTFGWFLKIPVNGNKNKIINPVYK
;
A
#
# COMPACT_ATOMS: atom_id res chain seq x y z
N MET A 1 -23.16 12.77 0.02
CA MET A 1 -22.52 11.77 0.92
C MET A 1 -21.01 11.98 0.89
N ILE A 2 -20.42 12.57 1.93
CA ILE A 2 -18.97 12.84 1.96
C ILE A 2 -18.24 11.51 2.16
N LYS A 3 -17.58 10.98 1.12
CA LYS A 3 -16.72 9.80 1.27
C LYS A 3 -15.58 10.17 2.22
N GLY A 4 -15.47 9.47 3.35
CA GLY A 4 -14.35 9.65 4.28
C GLY A 4 -13.01 9.37 3.59
N LYS A 5 -11.94 10.04 4.02
CA LYS A 5 -10.59 9.87 3.44
C LYS A 5 -10.08 8.46 3.74
N ILE A 6 -10.09 7.59 2.72
CA ILE A 6 -9.52 6.24 2.79
C ILE A 6 -8.05 6.28 2.41
N LYS A 7 -7.18 5.72 3.24
CA LYS A 7 -5.75 5.63 2.98
C LYS A 7 -5.28 4.18 3.13
N LEU A 8 -4.54 3.69 2.14
CA LEU A 8 -3.83 2.42 2.23
C LEU A 8 -2.40 2.63 2.69
N PHE A 9 -1.88 1.72 3.50
CA PHE A 9 -0.47 1.65 3.85
C PHE A 9 0.08 0.26 3.53
N PHE A 10 1.26 0.19 2.91
CA PHE A 10 1.99 -1.05 2.65
C PHE A 10 3.36 -1.03 3.31
N ASP A 11 3.74 -2.14 3.94
CA ASP A 11 5.14 -2.37 4.32
C ASP A 11 5.60 -3.72 3.74
N SER A 12 6.65 -3.64 2.92
CA SER A 12 7.33 -4.78 2.32
C SER A 12 8.85 -4.68 2.47
N SER A 13 9.32 -3.91 3.46
CA SER A 13 10.76 -3.75 3.73
C SER A 13 11.40 -5.03 4.27
N ASP A 14 10.61 -5.91 4.88
CA ASP A 14 11.03 -7.22 5.34
C ASP A 14 10.94 -8.25 4.20
N ARG A 15 11.95 -9.11 4.07
CA ARG A 15 11.97 -10.21 3.09
C ARG A 15 10.88 -11.24 3.36
N ASN A 16 10.50 -11.42 4.62
CA ASN A 16 9.61 -12.49 5.04
C ASN A 16 8.24 -11.99 5.44
N LYS A 17 7.97 -10.68 5.45
CA LYS A 17 6.72 -10.13 5.98
C LYS A 17 6.18 -9.01 5.11
N ILE A 18 4.88 -9.07 4.83
CA ILE A 18 4.12 -7.95 4.27
C ILE A 18 3.10 -7.49 5.28
N ILE A 19 2.94 -6.18 5.38
CA ILE A 19 1.87 -5.55 6.14
C ILE A 19 1.02 -4.70 5.18
N VAL A 20 -0.29 -4.84 5.27
CA VAL A 20 -1.26 -3.96 4.59
C VAL A 20 -2.20 -3.40 5.65
N ARG A 21 -2.39 -2.08 5.65
CA ARG A 21 -3.29 -1.40 6.59
C ARG A 21 -4.24 -0.48 5.83
N LEU A 22 -5.45 -0.38 6.34
CA LEU A 22 -6.49 0.49 5.82
C LEU A 22 -6.89 1.50 6.90
N TYR A 23 -6.81 2.78 6.55
CA TYR A 23 -7.21 3.88 7.42
C TYR A 23 -8.42 4.59 6.84
N LYS A 24 -9.34 5.01 7.71
CA LYS A 24 -10.47 5.88 7.39
C LYS A 24 -10.45 7.09 8.30
N ASN A 25 -10.37 8.28 7.73
CA ASN A 25 -10.30 9.54 8.48
C ASN A 25 -9.20 9.52 9.55
N GLY A 26 -8.03 8.99 9.21
CA GLY A 26 -6.87 8.90 10.11
C GLY A 26 -6.91 7.74 11.11
N LYS A 27 -8.04 7.04 11.27
CA LYS A 27 -8.16 5.89 12.18
C LYS A 27 -7.88 4.59 11.43
N LEU A 28 -7.08 3.70 12.03
CA LEU A 28 -6.89 2.34 11.52
C LEU A 28 -8.20 1.56 11.64
N ILE A 29 -8.66 0.96 10.56
CA ILE A 29 -9.91 0.18 10.54
C ILE A 29 -9.72 -1.28 10.14
N SER A 30 -8.60 -1.61 9.48
CA SER A 30 -8.26 -3.00 9.15
C SER A 30 -6.76 -3.13 8.91
N ALA A 31 -6.21 -4.31 9.21
CA ALA A 31 -4.81 -4.63 9.00
C ALA A 31 -4.63 -6.12 8.71
N TYR A 32 -3.73 -6.46 7.80
CA TYR A 32 -3.21 -7.80 7.62
C TYR A 32 -1.69 -7.80 7.72
N SER A 33 -1.16 -8.89 8.23
CA SER A 33 0.23 -9.26 8.04
C SER A 33 0.31 -10.70 7.56
N ARG A 34 1.21 -10.96 6.61
CA ARG A 34 1.51 -12.33 6.17
C ARG A 34 3.01 -12.55 6.21
N ASP A 35 3.41 -13.63 6.87
CA ASP A 35 4.78 -14.10 6.85
C ASP A 35 4.96 -15.03 5.65
N GLN A 36 5.66 -14.60 4.61
CA GLN A 36 5.93 -15.42 3.43
C GLN A 36 7.19 -15.01 2.66
N LYS A 37 7.91 -16.00 2.12
CA LYS A 37 9.13 -15.86 1.31
C LYS A 37 8.95 -15.11 -0.02
N PHE A 38 7.72 -14.94 -0.52
CA PHE A 38 7.45 -14.35 -1.83
C PHE A 38 6.55 -13.12 -1.74
N THR A 39 7.18 -11.95 -1.53
CA THR A 39 6.48 -10.68 -1.32
C THR A 39 5.58 -10.29 -2.51
N SER A 40 6.00 -10.62 -3.74
CA SER A 40 5.35 -10.15 -4.97
C SER A 40 3.94 -10.71 -5.19
N GLN A 41 3.70 -11.95 -4.78
CA GLN A 41 2.45 -12.65 -5.03
C GLN A 41 1.35 -12.34 -3.99
N VAL A 42 1.70 -11.63 -2.92
CA VAL A 42 0.84 -11.50 -1.73
C VAL A 42 0.26 -10.11 -1.57
N LEU A 43 0.99 -9.07 -1.96
CA LEU A 43 0.56 -7.68 -1.71
C LEU A 43 -0.79 -7.37 -2.36
N LEU A 44 -0.95 -7.61 -3.66
CA LEU A 44 -2.20 -7.29 -4.36
C LEU A 44 -3.40 -8.11 -3.87
N PRO A 45 -3.29 -9.44 -3.62
CA PRO A 45 -4.36 -10.19 -2.99
C PRO A 45 -4.76 -9.68 -1.60
N LEU A 46 -3.80 -9.25 -0.76
CA LEU A 46 -4.12 -8.65 0.55
C LEU A 46 -4.82 -7.29 0.40
N VAL A 47 -4.44 -6.49 -0.59
CA VAL A 47 -5.11 -5.22 -0.89
C VAL A 47 -6.53 -5.47 -1.42
N ASP A 48 -6.73 -6.42 -2.32
CA ASP A 48 -8.07 -6.77 -2.80
C ASP A 48 -8.97 -7.26 -1.64
N ARG A 49 -8.42 -8.15 -0.79
CA ARG A 49 -9.12 -8.65 0.39
C ARG A 49 -9.53 -7.53 1.35
N ILE A 50 -8.59 -6.65 1.73
CA ILE A 50 -8.87 -5.59 2.71
C ILE A 50 -9.93 -4.60 2.18
N LEU A 51 -9.93 -4.33 0.88
CA LEU A 51 -10.93 -3.47 0.27
C LEU A 51 -12.31 -4.15 0.24
N LYS A 52 -12.39 -5.40 -0.19
CA LYS A 52 -13.64 -6.18 -0.26
C LYS A 52 -14.30 -6.35 1.10
N GLU A 53 -13.54 -6.75 2.13
CA GLU A 53 -14.07 -6.91 3.50
C GLU A 53 -14.61 -5.59 4.07
N ASN A 54 -14.08 -4.45 3.63
CA ASN A 54 -14.55 -3.12 4.04
C ASN A 54 -15.58 -2.51 3.06
N LYS A 55 -16.06 -3.27 2.07
CA LYS A 55 -17.00 -2.82 1.02
C LYS A 55 -16.50 -1.60 0.24
N LEU A 56 -15.20 -1.57 -0.04
CA LEU A 56 -14.53 -0.53 -0.80
C LEU A 56 -14.10 -1.04 -2.17
N THR A 57 -13.99 -0.12 -3.12
CA THR A 57 -13.35 -0.36 -4.41
C THR A 57 -12.01 0.39 -4.47
N PRO A 58 -11.11 0.07 -5.41
CA PRO A 58 -9.89 0.85 -5.59
C PRO A 58 -10.13 2.36 -5.77
N ALA A 59 -11.25 2.74 -6.42
CA ALA A 59 -11.65 4.14 -6.59
C ALA A 59 -12.03 4.86 -5.28
N SER A 60 -12.22 4.15 -4.17
CA SER A 60 -12.44 4.77 -2.86
C SER A 60 -11.16 5.26 -2.20
N ILE A 61 -9.99 4.81 -2.65
CA ILE A 61 -8.69 5.15 -2.06
C ILE A 61 -8.36 6.60 -2.40
N SER A 62 -8.02 7.38 -1.37
CA SER A 62 -7.67 8.80 -1.50
C SER A 62 -6.17 9.09 -1.36
N ALA A 63 -5.40 8.14 -0.82
CA ALA A 63 -3.95 8.21 -0.69
C ALA A 63 -3.35 6.82 -0.47
N VAL A 64 -2.09 6.66 -0.85
CA VAL A 64 -1.27 5.49 -0.52
C VAL A 64 -0.04 5.94 0.27
N GLU A 65 0.30 5.21 1.31
CA GLU A 65 1.57 5.34 2.02
C GLU A 65 2.34 4.02 1.95
N ILE A 66 3.66 4.11 1.90
CA ILE A 66 4.54 2.95 1.91
C ILE A 66 5.77 3.21 2.74
N ASN A 67 6.27 2.14 3.36
CA ASN A 67 7.66 2.10 3.78
C ASN A 67 8.54 1.95 2.53
N ARG A 68 9.30 3.01 2.18
CA ARG A 68 10.21 3.00 1.02
C ARG A 68 11.58 2.43 1.34
N GLY A 69 11.84 2.00 2.58
CA GLY A 69 13.13 1.48 3.04
C GLY A 69 13.96 2.45 3.89
N PRO A 70 15.20 2.08 4.27
CA PRO A 70 15.99 0.94 3.77
C PRO A 70 15.37 -0.44 4.02
N GLY A 71 15.58 -1.42 3.13
CA GLY A 71 15.02 -2.78 3.27
C GLY A 71 15.27 -3.73 2.10
N SER A 72 14.53 -4.84 2.07
CA SER A 72 14.63 -5.93 1.08
C SER A 72 14.47 -5.43 -0.36
N TYR A 73 15.47 -5.68 -1.21
CA TYR A 73 15.44 -5.28 -2.63
C TYR A 73 14.17 -5.74 -3.36
N THR A 74 13.87 -7.03 -3.31
CA THR A 74 12.69 -7.60 -3.97
C THR A 74 11.40 -7.06 -3.36
N GLY A 75 11.33 -6.97 -2.02
CA GLY A 75 10.12 -6.57 -1.33
C GLY A 75 9.77 -5.09 -1.58
N LEU A 76 10.74 -4.20 -1.45
CA LEU A 76 10.57 -2.77 -1.67
C LEU A 76 10.31 -2.44 -3.14
N LYS A 77 10.98 -3.11 -4.09
CA LYS A 77 10.74 -2.89 -5.52
C LYS A 77 9.28 -3.15 -5.89
N VAL A 78 8.70 -4.22 -5.36
CA VAL A 78 7.28 -4.53 -5.58
C VAL A 78 6.36 -3.53 -4.88
N GLY A 79 6.59 -3.26 -3.59
CA GLY A 79 5.75 -2.35 -2.81
C GLY A 79 5.68 -0.94 -3.42
N VAL A 80 6.84 -0.43 -3.84
CA VAL A 80 6.95 0.86 -4.54
C VAL A 80 6.28 0.84 -5.91
N ALA A 81 6.48 -0.21 -6.71
CA ALA A 81 5.85 -0.32 -8.03
C ALA A 81 4.32 -0.31 -7.92
N VAL A 82 3.76 -1.09 -6.98
CA VAL A 82 2.31 -1.10 -6.72
C VAL A 82 1.84 0.29 -6.29
N ALA A 83 2.51 0.93 -5.33
CA ALA A 83 2.11 2.25 -4.84
C ALA A 83 2.14 3.32 -5.95
N ASN A 84 3.19 3.36 -6.75
CA ASN A 84 3.31 4.28 -7.89
C ASN A 84 2.20 4.04 -8.93
N THR A 85 1.87 2.79 -9.23
CA THR A 85 0.75 2.44 -10.13
C THR A 85 -0.58 2.96 -9.60
N PHE A 86 -0.86 2.78 -8.31
CA PHE A 86 -2.07 3.34 -7.68
C PHE A 86 -2.08 4.88 -7.76
N GLY A 87 -0.96 5.53 -7.43
CA GLY A 87 -0.81 6.98 -7.50
C GLY A 87 -1.08 7.54 -8.90
N TRP A 88 -0.51 6.90 -9.92
CA TRP A 88 -0.64 7.33 -11.31
C TRP A 88 -2.04 7.07 -11.88
N PHE A 89 -2.62 5.90 -11.62
CA PHE A 89 -3.93 5.51 -12.15
C PHE A 89 -5.08 6.25 -11.47
N LEU A 90 -5.05 6.35 -10.12
CA LEU A 90 -6.10 6.99 -9.34
C LEU A 90 -5.89 8.50 -9.17
N LYS A 91 -4.77 9.06 -9.63
CA LYS A 91 -4.38 10.47 -9.45
C LYS A 91 -4.34 10.90 -7.98
N ILE A 92 -3.87 10.00 -7.12
CA ILE A 92 -3.77 10.20 -5.66
C ILE A 92 -2.31 10.36 -5.20
N PRO A 93 -2.06 11.02 -4.07
CA PRO A 93 -0.72 11.10 -3.52
C PRO A 93 -0.20 9.74 -3.04
N VAL A 94 1.11 9.53 -3.22
CA VAL A 94 1.88 8.45 -2.62
C VAL A 94 2.92 9.06 -1.69
N ASN A 95 2.93 8.67 -0.41
CA ASN A 95 3.79 9.30 0.61
C ASN A 95 3.72 10.84 0.58
N GLY A 96 2.49 11.39 0.47
CA GLY A 96 2.24 12.83 0.41
C GLY A 96 2.57 13.51 -0.93
N ASN A 97 3.17 12.81 -1.90
CA ASN A 97 3.58 13.39 -3.18
C ASN A 97 2.60 13.00 -4.30
N LYS A 98 2.08 13.99 -5.05
CA LYS A 98 1.30 13.76 -6.28
C LYS A 98 2.21 13.84 -7.51
N ASN A 99 1.94 13.01 -8.52
CA ASN A 99 2.64 13.01 -9.82
C ASN A 99 4.17 12.85 -9.73
N LYS A 100 4.68 12.27 -8.65
CA LYS A 100 6.09 11.95 -8.47
C LYS A 100 6.25 10.45 -8.27
N ILE A 101 7.26 9.89 -8.91
CA ILE A 101 7.65 8.50 -8.71
C ILE A 101 8.37 8.41 -7.36
N ILE A 102 7.90 7.52 -6.50
CA ILE A 102 8.62 7.15 -5.27
C ILE A 102 9.66 6.10 -5.64
N ASN A 103 10.88 6.26 -5.14
CA ASN A 103 11.97 5.28 -5.33
C ASN A 103 12.21 4.50 -4.03
N PRO A 104 12.49 3.18 -4.12
CA PRO A 104 12.89 2.39 -2.97
C PRO A 104 14.30 2.80 -2.51
N VAL A 105 14.55 2.65 -1.23
CA VAL A 105 15.87 2.74 -0.60
C VAL A 105 16.20 1.33 -0.16
N TYR A 106 17.29 0.77 -0.68
CA TYR A 106 17.69 -0.59 -0.34
C TYR A 106 18.60 -0.59 0.89
N LYS A 107 18.70 -1.75 1.56
CA LYS A 107 19.72 -2.00 2.59
C LYS A 107 20.98 -2.56 1.93
#